data_AF-A0A9W8UX35-F1
#
_entry.id   AF-A0A9W8UX35-F1
#
_cell.length_a   1.000
_cell.length_b   1.000
_cell.length_c   1.000
_cell.angle_alpha   90.00
_cell.angle_beta   90.00
_cell.angle_gamma   90.00
#
_symmetry.space_group_name_H-M   'P 1'
#
loop_
_entity.id
_entity.type
_entity.pdbx_description
1 polymer ?
#
loop_
_entity_poly.entity_id
_entity_poly.type
_entity_poly.pdbx_seq_one_letter_code
_entity_poly.pdbx_strand_id
1 'polypeptide(L)'
;MADKFLAEIKSRRTCYSLEAKSPISDARIVEIASEVAKHTPSSFNCQATRLVILLRDEHVKFWEIAKDCFKATMPEATYQEYEKKLLQRQAGYGTVNAPPKTRKLLPPGGF
;
A
#
# COMPACT_ATOMS: atom_id res chain seq x y z
N MET A 1 23.62 -1.44 20.13
CA MET A 1 23.15 -0.96 18.81
C MET A 1 22.22 -1.97 18.15
N ALA A 2 22.60 -3.25 18.07
CA ALA A 2 21.72 -4.33 17.60
C ALA A 2 20.42 -4.45 18.41
N ASP A 3 20.49 -4.33 19.74
CA ASP A 3 19.31 -4.49 20.60
C ASP A 3 18.24 -3.42 20.35
N LYS A 4 18.68 -2.17 20.11
CA LYS A 4 17.77 -1.07 19.75
C LYS A 4 17.07 -1.36 18.42
N PHE A 5 17.81 -1.78 17.40
CA PHE A 5 17.25 -2.12 16.10
C PHE A 5 16.24 -3.28 16.19
N LEU A 6 16.57 -4.34 16.95
CA LEU A 6 15.67 -5.47 17.16
C LEU A 6 14.42 -5.09 17.95
N ALA A 7 14.51 -4.14 18.89
CA ALA A 7 13.36 -3.62 19.61
C ALA A 7 12.38 -2.88 18.68
N GLU A 8 12.88 -2.06 17.75
CA GLU A 8 12.05 -1.36 16.75
C GLU A 8 11.39 -2.33 15.76
N ILE A 9 12.09 -3.40 15.36
CA ILE A 9 11.47 -4.44 14.52
C ILE A 9 10.31 -5.12 15.25
N LYS A 10 10.47 -5.40 16.54
CA LYS A 10 9.43 -6.01 17.38
C LYS A 10 8.24 -5.07 17.60
N SER A 11 8.47 -3.75 17.68
CA SER A 11 7.41 -2.76 17.89
C SER A 11 6.51 -2.61 16.65
N ARG A 12 7.03 -2.86 15.44
CA ARG A 12 6.24 -2.81 14.20
C ARG A 12 5.17 -3.92 14.16
N ARG A 13 3.90 -3.51 14.23
CA ARG A 13 2.74 -4.40 14.16
C ARG A 13 1.80 -4.02 13.02
N THR A 14 0.90 -4.93 12.67
CA THR A 14 -0.21 -4.66 11.75
C THR A 14 -1.30 -3.91 12.52
N CYS A 15 -1.61 -2.69 12.11
CA CYS A 15 -2.64 -1.85 12.72
C CYS A 15 -3.78 -1.64 11.72
N TYR A 16 -5.00 -2.03 12.10
CA TYR A 16 -6.19 -1.83 11.26
C TYR A 16 -7.05 -0.63 11.71
N SER A 17 -6.87 -0.16 12.94
CA SER A 17 -7.49 1.09 13.41
C SER A 17 -6.61 2.26 12.96
N LEU A 18 -6.95 2.86 11.83
CA LEU A 18 -6.23 4.00 11.26
C LEU A 18 -7.14 5.22 11.24
N GLU A 19 -6.54 6.39 11.46
CA GLU A 19 -7.20 7.68 11.34
C GLU A 19 -6.77 8.39 10.05
N ALA A 20 -7.64 9.22 9.51
CA ALA A 20 -7.37 10.08 8.35
C ALA A 20 -6.50 11.30 8.73
N LYS A 21 -5.56 11.12 9.66
CA LYS A 21 -4.63 12.16 10.13
C LYS A 21 -3.23 11.58 10.23
N SER A 22 -2.25 12.37 9.79
CA SER A 22 -0.84 12.05 9.96
C SER A 22 -0.19 12.94 11.02
N PRO A 23 0.68 12.38 11.89
CA PRO A 23 1.49 13.16 12.84
C PRO A 23 2.66 13.88 12.16
N ILE A 24 2.96 13.56 10.90
CA ILE A 24 4.07 14.11 10.11
C ILE A 24 3.56 14.68 8.78
N SER A 25 4.36 15.55 8.16
CA SER A 25 4.02 16.14 6.86
C SER A 25 4.08 15.13 5.72
N ASP A 26 3.38 15.42 4.62
CA ASP A 26 3.40 14.60 3.41
C ASP A 26 4.82 14.48 2.84
N ALA A 27 5.58 15.57 2.85
CA ALA A 27 6.98 15.58 2.42
C ALA A 27 7.82 14.59 3.24
N ARG A 28 7.61 14.54 4.56
CA ARG A 28 8.32 13.61 5.44
C ARG A 28 7.93 12.16 5.16
N ILE A 29 6.67 11.88 4.85
CA ILE A 29 6.22 10.53 4.45
C ILE A 29 6.95 10.09 3.17
N VAL A 30 6.99 10.97 2.16
CA VAL A 30 7.65 10.68 0.88
C VAL A 30 9.15 10.47 1.06
N GLU A 31 9.80 11.29 1.87
CA GLU A 31 11.22 11.16 2.21
C GLU A 31 11.52 9.80 2.87
N ILE A 32 10.74 9.41 3.89
CA ILE A 32 10.89 8.11 4.57
C ILE A 32 10.77 6.96 3.56
N ALA A 33 9.76 6.99 2.70
CA ALA A 33 9.56 5.96 1.69
C ALA A 33 10.73 5.89 0.68
N SER A 34 11.27 7.05 0.30
CA SER A 34 12.43 7.15 -0.60
C SER A 34 13.69 6.56 0.04
N GLU A 35 13.99 6.93 1.28
CA GLU A 35 15.14 6.41 2.03
C GLU A 35 15.06 4.90 2.21
N VAL A 36 13.89 4.37 2.58
CA VAL A 36 13.67 2.92 2.69
C VAL A 36 13.90 2.23 1.36
N ALA A 37 13.34 2.74 0.26
CA ALA A 37 13.50 2.13 -1.06
C ALA A 37 14.96 2.14 -1.53
N LYS A 38 15.69 3.23 -1.27
CA LYS A 38 17.09 3.43 -1.66
C LYS A 38 18.06 2.52 -0.91
N HIS A 39 17.82 2.33 0.38
CA HIS A 39 18.72 1.58 1.26
C HIS A 39 18.33 0.11 1.45
N THR A 40 17.21 -0.33 0.88
CA THR A 40 16.86 -1.74 0.84
C THR A 40 17.70 -2.46 -0.20
N PRO A 41 18.51 -3.47 0.17
CA PRO A 41 19.31 -4.22 -0.80
C PRO A 41 18.41 -4.96 -1.79
N SER A 42 18.86 -5.04 -3.04
CA SER A 42 18.17 -5.79 -4.09
C SER A 42 19.16 -6.70 -4.79
N SER A 43 18.71 -7.88 -5.24
CA SER A 43 19.54 -8.82 -5.98
C SER A 43 20.20 -8.13 -7.17
N PHE A 44 21.52 -8.29 -7.32
CA PHE A 44 22.32 -7.64 -8.35
C PHE A 44 22.22 -6.10 -8.36
N ASN A 45 21.83 -5.49 -7.24
CA ASN A 45 21.55 -4.06 -7.14
C ASN A 45 20.59 -3.54 -8.23
N CYS A 46 19.66 -4.39 -8.71
CA CYS A 46 18.80 -4.03 -9.83
C CYS A 46 17.74 -2.97 -9.48
N GLN A 47 17.58 -2.62 -8.19
CA GLN A 47 16.74 -1.53 -7.68
C GLN A 47 15.38 -1.48 -8.35
N ALA A 48 14.76 -2.65 -8.40
CA ALA A 48 13.60 -2.87 -9.24
C ALA A 48 12.28 -2.46 -8.58
N THR A 49 12.33 -2.21 -7.26
CA THR A 49 11.20 -1.73 -6.48
C THR A 49 10.76 -0.37 -7.00
N ARG A 50 9.47 -0.22 -7.25
CA ARG A 50 8.81 1.06 -7.51
C ARG A 50 7.72 1.20 -6.47
N LEU A 51 7.50 2.42 -5.99
CA LEU A 51 6.47 2.74 -4.99
C LEU A 51 5.59 3.84 -5.55
N VAL A 52 4.28 3.70 -5.38
CA VAL A 52 3.29 4.74 -5.62
C VAL A 52 2.69 5.11 -4.27
N ILE A 53 2.75 6.39 -3.93
CA ILE A 53 2.25 6.92 -2.66
C ILE A 53 1.02 7.77 -2.95
N LEU A 54 -0.11 7.37 -2.37
CA LEU A 54 -1.39 8.08 -2.48
C LEU A 54 -1.74 8.62 -1.10
N LEU A 55 -2.00 9.91 -0.99
CA LEU A 55 -2.31 10.60 0.27
C LEU A 55 -3.65 11.33 0.12
N ARG A 56 -4.38 11.49 1.24
CA ARG A 56 -5.62 12.28 1.30
C ARG A 56 -6.63 11.87 0.22
N ASP A 57 -7.04 12.80 -0.66
CA ASP A 57 -8.07 12.58 -1.66
C ASP A 57 -7.70 11.47 -2.65
N GLU A 58 -6.42 11.35 -3.03
CA GLU A 58 -5.97 10.29 -3.94
C GLU A 58 -6.02 8.91 -3.28
N HIS A 59 -5.81 8.85 -1.96
CA HIS A 59 -6.03 7.62 -1.18
C HIS A 59 -7.51 7.23 -1.16
N VAL A 60 -8.39 8.18 -0.90
CA VAL A 60 -9.84 7.94 -0.88
C VAL A 60 -10.34 7.46 -2.25
N LYS A 61 -9.93 8.14 -3.33
CA LYS A 61 -10.27 7.76 -4.71
C LYS A 61 -9.82 6.34 -5.04
N PHE A 62 -8.61 5.95 -4.64
CA PHE A 62 -8.11 4.60 -4.86
C PHE A 62 -8.99 3.53 -4.20
N TRP A 63 -9.43 3.77 -2.96
CA TRP A 63 -10.29 2.81 -2.25
C TRP A 63 -11.73 2.80 -2.76
N GLU A 64 -12.24 3.90 -3.32
CA GLU A 64 -13.52 3.88 -4.06
C GLU A 64 -13.42 3.01 -5.32
N ILE A 65 -12.36 3.18 -6.12
CA ILE A 65 -12.12 2.32 -7.30
C ILE A 65 -12.02 0.84 -6.86
N ALA A 66 -11.32 0.57 -5.75
CA ALA A 66 -11.24 -0.78 -5.22
C ALA A 66 -12.62 -1.33 -4.82
N LYS A 67 -13.47 -0.53 -4.14
CA LYS A 67 -14.84 -0.93 -3.80
C LYS A 67 -15.64 -1.31 -5.04
N ASP A 68 -15.58 -0.50 -6.09
CA ASP A 68 -16.31 -0.76 -7.34
C ASP A 68 -15.83 -2.04 -8.03
N CYS A 69 -14.52 -2.29 -8.08
CA CYS A 69 -13.97 -3.54 -8.62
C CYS A 69 -14.44 -4.78 -7.84
N PHE A 70 -14.50 -4.68 -6.50
CA PHE A 70 -14.96 -5.78 -5.65
C PHE A 70 -16.46 -6.06 -5.84
N LYS A 71 -17.29 -5.01 -5.93
CA LYS A 71 -18.73 -5.15 -6.25
C LYS A 71 -18.95 -5.85 -7.58
N ALA A 72 -18.14 -5.54 -8.60
CA ALA A 72 -18.28 -6.13 -9.92
C ALA A 72 -17.86 -7.61 -9.98
N THR A 73 -17.02 -8.08 -9.06
CA THR A 73 -16.40 -9.41 -9.12
C THR A 73 -17.02 -10.40 -8.13
N MET A 74 -17.60 -9.92 -7.02
CA MET A 74 -18.09 -10.75 -5.93
C MET A 74 -19.61 -10.85 -5.91
N PRO A 75 -20.18 -11.99 -5.46
CA PRO A 75 -21.59 -12.06 -5.11
C PRO A 75 -21.95 -11.10 -3.98
N GLU A 76 -23.11 -10.46 -4.05
CA GLU A 76 -23.57 -9.43 -3.10
C GLU A 76 -23.53 -9.89 -1.63
N ALA A 77 -23.92 -11.14 -1.36
CA ALA A 77 -23.92 -11.71 -0.02
C ALA A 77 -22.51 -11.74 0.61
N THR A 78 -21.47 -11.94 -0.20
CA THR A 78 -20.07 -11.94 0.24
C THR A 78 -19.52 -10.51 0.35
N TYR A 79 -19.96 -9.60 -0.52
CA TYR A 79 -19.47 -8.22 -0.57
C TYR A 79 -19.67 -7.46 0.75
N GLN A 80 -20.83 -7.64 1.40
CA GLN A 80 -21.19 -6.98 2.66
C GLN A 80 -20.13 -7.14 3.76
N GLU A 81 -19.48 -8.31 3.84
CA GLU A 81 -18.41 -8.56 4.82
C GLU A 81 -17.09 -7.88 4.43
N TYR A 82 -16.80 -7.80 3.12
CA TYR A 82 -15.57 -7.20 2.60
C TYR A 82 -15.64 -5.67 2.58
N GLU A 83 -16.83 -5.09 2.41
CA GLU A 83 -17.03 -3.65 2.42
C GLU A 83 -16.50 -3.03 3.71
N LYS A 84 -16.81 -3.64 4.87
CA LYS A 84 -16.29 -3.18 6.18
C LYS A 84 -14.76 -3.14 6.21
N LYS A 85 -14.11 -4.14 5.62
CA LYS A 85 -12.63 -4.21 5.54
C LYS A 85 -12.08 -3.15 4.58
N LEU A 86 -12.79 -2.83 3.51
CA LEU A 86 -12.40 -1.79 2.55
C LEU A 86 -12.55 -0.40 3.16
N LEU A 87 -13.67 -0.13 3.83
CA LEU A 87 -13.90 1.12 4.55
C LEU A 87 -12.85 1.35 5.64
N GLN A 88 -12.46 0.30 6.37
CA GLN A 88 -11.39 0.39 7.36
C GLN A 88 -10.04 0.80 6.74
N ARG A 89 -9.76 0.40 5.50
CA ARG A 89 -8.52 0.80 4.79
C ARG A 89 -8.62 2.23 4.26
N GLN A 90 -9.79 2.63 3.79
CA GLN A 90 -10.08 3.99 3.33
C GLN A 90 -10.08 5.02 4.47
N ALA A 91 -10.34 4.60 5.71
CA ALA A 91 -10.27 5.46 6.88
C ALA A 91 -8.85 5.91 7.24
N GLY A 92 -7.82 5.33 6.62
CA GLY A 92 -6.43 5.75 6.80
C GLY A 92 -6.10 7.08 6.13
N TYR A 93 -4.89 7.59 6.41
CA TYR A 93 -4.40 8.82 5.80
C TYR A 93 -3.90 8.63 4.36
N GLY A 94 -3.40 7.44 4.04
CA GLY A 94 -2.69 7.18 2.80
C GLY A 94 -2.48 5.70 2.50
N THR A 95 -2.05 5.41 1.27
CA THR A 95 -1.70 4.06 0.82
C THR A 95 -0.39 4.10 0.05
N VAL A 96 0.49 3.14 0.37
CA VAL A 96 1.71 2.87 -0.38
C VAL A 96 1.49 1.59 -1.16
N ASN A 97 1.51 1.68 -2.48
CA ASN A 97 1.36 0.54 -3.37
C ASN A 97 2.72 0.23 -4.03
N ALA A 98 3.13 -1.03 -3.99
CA ALA A 98 4.28 -1.53 -4.74
C ALA A 98 3.75 -2.25 -5.99
N PRO A 99 3.65 -1.56 -7.15
CA PRO A 99 3.15 -2.21 -8.35
C PRO A 99 4.02 -3.41 -8.69
N PRO A 100 3.42 -4.53 -9.15
CA PRO A 100 4.20 -5.63 -9.68
C PRO A 100 5.11 -5.08 -10.80
N LYS A 101 6.35 -5.60 -10.89
CA LYS A 101 7.16 -5.44 -12.11
C LYS A 101 6.24 -5.82 -13.25
N THR A 102 5.89 -4.85 -14.10
CA THR A 102 5.05 -4.99 -15.28
C THR A 102 5.02 -6.44 -15.76
N ARG A 103 4.00 -7.20 -15.36
CA ARG A 103 3.60 -8.36 -16.15
C ARG A 103 3.16 -7.67 -17.43
N LYS A 104 4.01 -7.70 -18.48
CA LYS A 104 3.57 -7.36 -19.82
C LYS A 104 2.21 -8.01 -19.95
N LEU A 105 1.16 -7.21 -20.15
CA LEU A 105 -0.11 -7.74 -20.62
C LEU A 105 0.26 -8.40 -21.93
N LEU A 106 0.56 -9.71 -21.90
CA LEU A 106 0.75 -10.47 -23.11
C LEU A 106 -0.58 -10.31 -23.85
N PRO A 107 -0.57 -9.86 -25.11
CA PRO A 107 -1.78 -9.87 -25.90
C PRO A 107 -2.34 -11.30 -25.88
N PRO A 108 -3.67 -11.47 -25.85
CA PRO A 108 -4.26 -12.80 -25.96
C PRO A 108 -3.84 -13.41 -27.30
N GLY A 109 -2.90 -14.37 -27.29
CA GLY A 109 -2.45 -15.09 -28.48
C GLY A 109 -0.97 -14.92 -28.89
N GLY A 110 -0.04 -14.72 -27.96
CA GLY A 110 1.41 -14.76 -28.23
C GLY A 110 2.08 -16.04 -27.73
N PHE A 111 1.87 -17.14 -28.47
CA PHE A 111 2.19 -18.56 -28.24
C PHE A 111 1.52 -19.23 -27.03
#